data_AF-A0A949Y3R2-F1
#
_entry.id   AF-A0A949Y3R2-F1
#
_cell.length_a   1.000
_cell.length_b   1.000
_cell.length_c   1.000
_cell.angle_alpha   90.00
_cell.angle_beta   90.00
_cell.angle_gamma   90.00
#
_symmetry.space_group_name_H-M   'P 1'
#
loop_
_entity.id
_entity.type
_entity.pdbx_description
1 polymer ?
#
loop_
_entity_poly.entity_id
_entity_poly.type
_entity_poly.pdbx_seq_one_letter_code
_entity_poly.pdbx_strand_id
1 'polypeptide(L)'
;MKRAVALVLLACAIALPAAADTVTAQAAIARLFTSDKVDPDWFSPALLQQAPAAQVQAVVDQLKAQLGAFVNVDPEGDHFSTLFEQGSVPTYITLDGNGRILSLYFKPPIPKAKDLAGSVNAF
;
A
#
# COMPACT_ATOMS: atom_id res chain seq x y z
N MET A 1 57.07 -35.00 -27.07
CA MET A 1 57.15 -33.87 -26.12
C MET A 1 56.29 -32.72 -26.62
N LYS A 2 55.17 -32.43 -25.94
CA LYS A 2 54.49 -31.12 -25.82
C LYS A 2 53.19 -31.33 -25.04
N ARG A 3 53.21 -30.93 -23.77
CA ARG A 3 52.07 -30.88 -22.85
C ARG A 3 51.27 -29.61 -23.17
N ALA A 4 49.95 -29.69 -23.28
CA ALA A 4 49.09 -28.51 -23.15
C ALA A 4 47.69 -28.94 -22.69
N VAL A 5 47.46 -28.90 -21.38
CA VAL A 5 46.63 -27.91 -20.65
C VAL A 5 45.16 -28.30 -20.66
N ALA A 6 44.74 -28.86 -19.53
CA ALA A 6 43.35 -29.11 -19.17
C ALA A 6 42.61 -27.78 -18.99
N LEU A 7 41.55 -27.57 -19.76
CA LEU A 7 40.63 -26.46 -19.59
C LEU A 7 39.49 -26.93 -18.68
N VAL A 8 39.64 -26.72 -17.38
CA VAL A 8 38.56 -26.91 -16.39
C VAL A 8 37.59 -25.74 -16.55
N LEU A 9 36.47 -25.98 -17.23
CA LEU A 9 35.34 -25.05 -17.28
C LEU A 9 34.61 -25.08 -15.93
N LEU A 10 35.00 -24.16 -15.06
CA LEU A 10 34.29 -23.88 -13.81
C LEU A 10 32.98 -23.14 -14.14
N ALA A 11 31.88 -23.89 -14.25
CA ALA A 11 30.55 -23.33 -14.39
C ALA A 11 30.13 -22.67 -13.06
N CYS A 12 30.30 -21.35 -12.97
CA CYS A 12 29.79 -20.54 -11.87
C CYS A 12 28.26 -20.47 -11.99
N ALA A 13 27.55 -21.27 -11.20
CA ALA A 13 26.11 -21.15 -11.05
C ALA A 13 25.80 -19.84 -10.31
N ILE A 14 25.48 -18.78 -11.06
CA ILE A 14 24.99 -17.53 -10.49
C ILE A 14 23.55 -17.81 -10.04
N ALA A 15 23.38 -18.17 -8.77
CA ALA A 15 22.08 -18.19 -8.12
C ALA A 15 21.58 -16.75 -8.01
N LEU A 16 20.68 -16.34 -8.91
CA LEU A 16 19.91 -15.12 -8.74
C LEU A 16 19.09 -15.26 -7.45
N PRO A 17 19.14 -14.29 -6.51
CA PRO A 17 18.26 -14.34 -5.36
C PRO A 17 16.84 -14.18 -5.88
N ALA A 18 15.97 -15.15 -5.63
CA ALA A 18 14.54 -14.97 -5.77
C ALA A 18 14.16 -13.81 -4.84
N ALA A 19 13.71 -12.69 -5.39
CA ALA A 19 13.12 -11.64 -4.59
C ALA A 19 11.93 -12.28 -3.87
N ALA A 20 12.03 -12.43 -2.54
CA ALA A 20 10.90 -12.87 -1.75
C ALA A 20 9.76 -11.89 -2.01
N ASP A 21 8.58 -12.39 -2.35
CA ASP A 21 7.36 -11.61 -2.58
C ASP A 21 6.88 -10.98 -1.27
N THR A 22 7.64 -10.02 -0.74
CA THR A 22 7.26 -9.28 0.45
C THR A 22 6.24 -8.22 0.06
N VAL A 23 5.04 -8.30 0.65
CA VAL A 23 3.99 -7.29 0.48
C VAL A 23 4.56 -5.93 0.86
N THR A 24 4.48 -4.96 -0.04
CA THR A 24 4.91 -3.58 0.23
C THR A 24 3.81 -2.82 0.98
N ALA A 25 4.19 -1.76 1.70
CA ALA A 25 3.24 -0.89 2.40
C ALA A 25 2.18 -0.30 1.44
N GLN A 26 2.60 0.15 0.26
CA GLN A 26 1.73 0.66 -0.79
C GLN A 26 0.73 -0.40 -1.27
N ALA A 27 1.21 -1.63 -1.52
CA ALA A 27 0.36 -2.74 -1.93
C ALA A 27 -0.63 -3.16 -0.84
N ALA A 28 -0.20 -3.13 0.43
CA ALA A 28 -1.08 -3.41 1.57
C ALA A 28 -2.22 -2.39 1.68
N ILE A 29 -1.93 -1.08 1.51
CA ILE A 29 -2.97 -0.04 1.47
C ILE A 29 -3.90 -0.28 0.28
N ALA A 30 -3.36 -0.45 -0.93
CA ALA A 30 -4.16 -0.68 -2.13
C ALA A 30 -5.08 -1.91 -1.98
N ARG A 31 -4.60 -2.99 -1.35
CA ARG A 31 -5.39 -4.19 -1.06
C ARG A 31 -6.61 -3.90 -0.18
N LEU A 32 -6.49 -3.02 0.82
CA LEU A 32 -7.63 -2.63 1.68
C LEU A 32 -8.76 -2.00 0.88
N PHE A 33 -8.44 -1.21 -0.15
CA PHE A 33 -9.44 -0.48 -0.93
C PHE A 33 -9.91 -1.20 -2.18
N THR A 34 -9.16 -2.18 -2.69
CA THR A 34 -9.53 -2.96 -3.89
C THR A 34 -10.23 -4.28 -3.58
N SER A 35 -10.11 -4.79 -2.35
CA SER A 35 -10.80 -6.00 -1.93
C SER A 35 -12.22 -5.71 -1.48
N ASP A 36 -13.16 -6.61 -1.76
CA ASP A 36 -14.55 -6.52 -1.31
C ASP A 36 -14.66 -6.68 0.21
N LYS A 37 -13.80 -7.50 0.80
CA LYS A 37 -13.76 -7.79 2.22
C LYS A 37 -12.33 -7.76 2.74
N VAL A 38 -12.16 -7.11 3.88
CA VAL A 38 -10.93 -7.06 4.65
C VAL A 38 -10.72 -8.40 5.36
N ASP A 39 -9.59 -9.04 5.10
CA ASP A 39 -9.20 -10.32 5.71
C ASP A 39 -8.41 -10.08 7.01
N PRO A 40 -8.81 -10.69 8.15
CA PRO A 40 -8.05 -10.64 9.39
C PRO A 40 -6.57 -11.05 9.26
N ASP A 41 -6.23 -11.97 8.34
CA ASP A 41 -4.85 -12.47 8.19
C ASP A 41 -3.88 -11.42 7.62
N TRP A 42 -4.41 -10.30 7.13
CA TRP A 42 -3.61 -9.17 6.66
C TRP A 42 -3.00 -8.34 7.79
N PHE A 43 -3.48 -8.52 9.02
CA PHE A 43 -3.09 -7.71 10.15
C PHE A 43 -2.26 -8.54 11.13
N SER A 44 -1.32 -7.87 11.78
CA SER A 44 -0.60 -8.47 12.90
C SER A 44 -1.57 -8.79 14.05
N PRO A 45 -1.29 -9.83 14.87
CA PRO A 45 -2.07 -10.09 16.06
C PRO A 45 -2.13 -8.88 17.02
N ALA A 46 -1.05 -8.10 17.08
CA ALA A 46 -0.97 -6.89 17.92
C ALA A 46 -1.99 -5.82 17.50
N LEU A 47 -2.16 -5.59 16.19
CA LEU A 47 -3.15 -4.64 15.68
C LEU A 47 -4.58 -5.14 15.89
N LEU A 48 -4.84 -6.43 15.67
CA LEU A 48 -6.18 -7.02 15.84
C LEU A 48 -6.70 -6.94 17.28
N GLN A 49 -5.80 -6.88 18.27
CA GLN A 49 -6.19 -6.63 19.68
C GLN A 49 -6.69 -5.21 19.92
N GLN A 50 -6.27 -4.25 19.10
CA GLN A 50 -6.63 -2.84 19.24
C GLN A 50 -7.81 -2.46 18.34
N ALA A 51 -7.81 -2.96 17.11
CA ALA A 51 -8.84 -2.71 16.10
C ALA A 51 -9.14 -4.03 15.36
N PRO A 52 -10.31 -4.64 15.60
CA PRO A 52 -10.73 -5.82 14.84
C PRO A 52 -10.80 -5.51 13.33
N ALA A 53 -10.56 -6.51 12.48
CA ALA A 53 -10.62 -6.35 11.03
C ALA A 53 -11.96 -5.75 10.53
N ALA A 54 -13.07 -6.07 11.21
CA ALA A 54 -14.38 -5.48 10.92
C ALA A 54 -14.44 -3.95 11.15
N GLN A 55 -13.68 -3.44 12.11
CA GLN A 55 -13.56 -1.99 12.33
C GLN A 55 -12.77 -1.34 11.20
N VAL A 56 -11.71 -1.98 10.70
CA VAL A 56 -10.96 -1.49 9.53
C VAL A 56 -11.85 -1.50 8.28
N GLN A 57 -12.64 -2.56 8.08
CA GLN A 57 -13.64 -2.63 7.01
C GLN A 57 -14.60 -1.43 7.06
N ALA A 58 -15.19 -1.15 8.23
CA ALA A 58 -16.12 -0.03 8.39
C ALA A 58 -15.49 1.33 8.04
N VAL A 59 -14.22 1.54 8.40
CA VAL A 59 -13.48 2.76 8.03
C VAL A 59 -13.24 2.83 6.52
N VAL A 60 -12.82 1.72 5.89
CA VAL A 60 -12.63 1.64 4.43
C VAL A 60 -13.93 1.96 3.70
N ASP A 61 -15.05 1.37 4.12
CA ASP A 61 -16.36 1.59 3.52
C ASP A 61 -16.82 3.04 3.69
N GLN A 62 -16.60 3.63 4.86
CA GLN A 62 -16.91 5.04 5.12
C GLN A 62 -16.10 5.97 4.21
N LEU A 63 -14.80 5.71 4.04
CA LEU A 63 -13.94 6.52 3.15
C LEU A 63 -14.38 6.42 1.70
N LYS A 64 -14.71 5.21 1.21
CA LYS A 64 -15.27 5.02 -0.15
C LYS A 64 -16.61 5.73 -0.32
N ALA A 65 -17.49 5.64 0.67
CA ALA A 65 -18.79 6.32 0.64
C ALA A 65 -18.66 7.85 0.63
N GLN A 66 -17.64 8.38 1.32
CA GLN A 66 -17.40 9.82 1.40
C GLN A 66 -16.67 10.40 0.19
N LEU A 67 -15.69 9.68 -0.35
CA LEU A 67 -14.73 10.21 -1.32
C LEU A 67 -14.86 9.60 -2.73
N GLY A 68 -15.74 8.63 -2.91
CA GLY A 68 -15.95 7.93 -4.17
C GLY A 68 -15.01 6.74 -4.36
N ALA A 69 -14.84 6.32 -5.62
CA ALA A 69 -14.01 5.18 -5.93
C ALA A 69 -12.54 5.42 -5.55
N PHE A 70 -11.87 4.36 -5.09
CA PHE A 70 -10.42 4.35 -4.90
C PHE A 70 -9.72 4.45 -6.27
N VAL A 71 -8.68 5.27 -6.35
CA VAL A 71 -7.93 5.53 -7.58
C VAL A 71 -6.52 4.95 -7.50
N ASN A 72 -5.72 5.37 -6.52
CA ASN A 72 -4.34 4.93 -6.36
C ASN A 72 -3.81 5.17 -4.93
N VAL A 73 -2.63 4.65 -4.63
CA VAL A 73 -1.83 5.04 -3.46
C VAL A 73 -0.52 5.62 -3.95
N ASP A 74 -0.24 6.89 -3.63
CA ASP A 74 1.01 7.55 -3.99
C ASP A 74 1.92 7.72 -2.76
N PRO A 75 3.23 7.43 -2.84
CA PRO A 75 4.16 7.74 -1.76
C PRO A 75 4.28 9.26 -1.54
N GLU A 76 4.22 9.70 -0.28
CA GLU A 76 4.34 11.11 0.11
C GLU A 76 5.24 11.23 1.35
N GLY A 77 6.55 11.38 1.13
CA GLY A 77 7.52 11.52 2.22
C GLY A 77 7.57 10.29 3.13
N ASP A 78 7.13 10.44 4.38
CA ASP A 78 7.09 9.42 5.42
C ASP A 78 5.77 8.62 5.46
N HIS A 79 4.83 8.94 4.59
CA HIS A 79 3.50 8.32 4.54
C HIS A 79 3.04 8.15 3.09
N PHE A 80 1.76 7.80 2.91
CA PHE A 80 1.13 7.65 1.61
C PHE A 80 -0.08 8.57 1.47
N SER A 81 -0.34 9.02 0.26
CA SER A 81 -1.60 9.64 -0.12
C SER A 81 -2.50 8.59 -0.77
N THR A 82 -3.56 8.17 -0.07
CA THR A 82 -4.58 7.28 -0.65
C THR A 82 -5.56 8.12 -1.44
N LEU A 83 -5.55 7.98 -2.76
CA LEU A 83 -6.31 8.81 -3.68
C LEU A 83 -7.68 8.19 -3.99
N PHE A 84 -8.69 9.07 -4.02
CA PHE A 84 -10.07 8.78 -4.40
C PHE A 84 -10.55 9.80 -5.43
N GLU A 85 -11.70 9.56 -6.04
CA GLU A 85 -12.27 10.48 -7.05
C GLU A 85 -12.43 11.92 -6.54
N GLN A 86 -12.94 12.06 -5.31
CA GLN A 86 -13.32 13.35 -4.71
C GLN A 86 -12.32 13.88 -3.67
N GLY A 87 -11.18 13.22 -3.45
CA GLY A 87 -10.19 13.67 -2.48
C GLY A 87 -9.07 12.67 -2.22
N SER A 88 -8.33 12.90 -1.15
CA SER A 88 -7.24 12.03 -0.71
C SER A 88 -7.25 11.84 0.80
N VAL A 89 -6.60 10.78 1.26
CA VAL A 89 -6.46 10.46 2.68
C VAL A 89 -4.98 10.19 2.99
N PRO A 90 -4.31 11.07 3.75
CA PRO A 90 -2.96 10.79 4.24
C PRO A 90 -2.99 9.55 5.14
N THR A 91 -2.18 8.55 4.80
CA THR A 91 -2.23 7.20 5.35
C THR A 91 -0.86 6.78 5.84
N TYR A 92 -0.75 6.51 7.14
CA TYR A 92 0.44 5.96 7.77
C TYR A 92 0.25 4.47 7.97
N ILE A 93 1.26 3.70 7.61
CA ILE A 93 1.24 2.24 7.70
C ILE A 93 2.63 1.74 8.07
N THR A 94 2.68 0.72 8.92
CA THR A 94 3.88 -0.09 9.11
C THR A 94 3.54 -1.57 8.98
N LEU A 95 4.49 -2.36 8.50
CA LEU A 95 4.35 -3.80 8.35
C LEU A 95 5.24 -4.52 9.37
N ASP A 96 4.81 -5.70 9.82
CA ASP A 96 5.64 -6.62 10.58
C ASP A 96 6.64 -7.36 9.65
N GLY A 97 7.50 -8.20 10.24
CA GLY A 97 8.48 -8.99 9.47
C GLY A 97 7.88 -10.02 8.50
N ASN A 98 6.55 -10.24 8.53
CA ASN A 98 5.82 -11.12 7.61
C ASN A 98 5.01 -10.35 6.56
N GLY A 99 5.13 -9.01 6.51
CA GLY A 99 4.33 -8.17 5.61
C GLY A 99 2.88 -7.98 6.05
N ARG A 100 2.53 -8.28 7.31
CA ARG A 100 1.22 -7.99 7.89
C ARG A 100 1.19 -6.58 8.44
N ILE A 101 0.02 -5.94 8.40
CA ILE A 101 -0.18 -4.57 8.89
C ILE A 101 0.00 -4.56 10.42
N LEU A 102 1.07 -3.90 10.87
CA LEU A 102 1.38 -3.72 12.29
C LEU A 102 0.74 -2.46 12.85
N SER A 103 0.77 -1.37 12.09
CA SER A 103 0.04 -0.14 12.40
C SER A 103 -0.64 0.40 11.15
N LEU A 104 -1.80 1.01 11.33
CA LEU A 104 -2.58 1.67 10.29
C LEU A 104 -3.25 2.90 10.88
N TYR A 105 -3.04 4.05 10.25
CA TYR A 105 -3.68 5.29 10.66
C TYR A 105 -4.06 6.13 9.44
N PHE A 106 -5.36 6.36 9.29
CA PHE A 106 -5.92 7.27 8.31
C PHE A 106 -6.10 8.65 8.96
N LYS A 107 -5.45 9.68 8.40
CA LYS A 107 -5.74 11.06 8.78
C LYS A 107 -7.11 11.51 8.24
N PRO A 108 -7.65 12.64 8.72
CA PRO A 108 -8.84 13.23 8.12
C PRO A 108 -8.69 13.40 6.59
N PRO A 109 -9.73 13.08 5.80
CA PRO A 109 -9.71 13.28 4.35
C PRO A 109 -9.51 14.74 3.94
N ILE A 110 -8.81 14.93 2.83
CA ILE A 110 -8.60 16.21 2.17
C ILE A 110 -9.44 16.21 0.89
N PRO A 111 -10.58 16.93 0.86
CA PRO A 111 -11.41 17.02 -0.34
C PRO A 111 -10.63 17.66 -1.49
N LYS A 112 -10.88 17.21 -2.72
CA LYS A 112 -10.44 17.93 -3.91
C LYS A 112 -11.18 19.28 -3.93
N ALA A 113 -10.44 20.37 -4.08
CA ALA A 113 -11.05 21.69 -4.26
C ALA A 113 -11.95 21.63 -5.50
N LYS A 114 -13.23 21.98 -5.35
CA LYS A 114 -14.06 22.31 -6.51
C LYS A 114 -13.57 23.65 -7.01
N ASP A 115 -13.06 23.69 -8.23
CA ASP A 115 -12.51 24.90 -8.85
C ASP A 115 -13.48 26.08 -8.62
N LEU A 116 -13.05 27.08 -7.84
CA LEU A 116 -13.78 28.34 -7.64
C LEU A 116 -13.81 29.20 -8.92
N ALA A 117 -13.26 28.70 -10.04
CA ALA A 117 -13.14 29.38 -11.32
C ALA A 117 -14.49 29.73 -11.96
N GLY A 118 -15.61 29.20 -11.45
CA GLY A 118 -16.96 29.57 -11.88
C GLY A 118 -17.60 30.77 -11.16
N SER A 119 -17.01 31.28 -10.07
CA SER A 119 -17.70 32.23 -9.17
C SER A 119 -17.22 33.68 -9.23
N VAL A 120 -16.30 34.04 -10.12
CA VAL A 120 -15.77 35.42 -10.24
C VAL A 120 -16.39 36.27 -11.35
N ASN A 121 -17.44 35.80 -12.05
CA ASN A 121 -18.13 36.57 -13.10
C ASN A 121 -19.53 37.09 -12.71
N ALA A 122 -19.79 37.31 -11.42
CA ALA A 122 -21.10 37.79 -10.92
C ALA A 122 -21.05 39.20 -10.31
N PHE A 123 -20.15 40.07 -10.78
CA PHE A 123 -20.14 41.50 -10.45
C PHE A 123 -19.94 42.35 -11.71
#